data_AF-A0A5R9C5W9-F1
#
_entry.id   AF-A0A5R9C5W9-F1
#
_cell.length_a   1.000
_cell.length_b   1.000
_cell.length_c   1.000
_cell.angle_alpha   90.00
_cell.angle_beta   90.00
_cell.angle_gamma   90.00
#
_symmetry.space_group_name_H-M   'P 1'
#
loop_
_entity.id
_entity.type
_entity.pdbx_description
1 polymer ?
#
loop_
_entity_poly.entity_id
_entity_poly.type
_entity_poly.pdbx_seq_one_letter_code
_entity_poly.pdbx_strand_id
1 'polypeptide(L)' 'MAIFDNDGNRISYDSGDLIRELKADIEEFGNFKAKAYYKRENGAKLYTDYQFEEDDPEGNYDLVDAAFLLKYLNKQNDPM' A
#
# COMPACT_ATOMS: atom_id res chain seq x y z
N MET A 1 12.12 -8.74 33.35
CA MET A 1 11.73 -10.13 33.70
C MET A 1 11.71 -10.91 32.39
N ALA A 2 12.47 -11.99 32.26
CA ALA A 2 12.49 -12.77 31.02
C ALA A 2 11.24 -13.65 30.98
N ILE A 3 10.57 -13.70 29.82
CA ILE A 3 9.43 -14.56 29.54
C ILE A 3 9.96 -15.74 28.74
N PHE A 4 9.43 -16.94 28.97
CA PHE A 4 9.88 -18.17 28.32
C PHE A 4 8.69 -18.84 27.62
N ASP A 5 8.94 -19.54 26.53
CA ASP A 5 7.92 -20.34 25.86
C ASP A 5 7.70 -21.68 26.60
N ASN A 6 6.76 -22.50 26.09
CA ASN A 6 6.45 -23.81 26.67
C ASN A 6 7.62 -24.81 26.56
N ASP A 7 8.60 -24.55 25.70
CA ASP A 7 9.78 -25.38 25.47
C ASP A 7 11.00 -24.87 26.27
N GLY A 8 10.82 -23.83 27.09
CA GLY A 8 11.86 -23.25 27.94
C GLY A 8 12.83 -22.32 27.20
N ASN A 9 12.54 -21.96 25.94
CA ASN A 9 13.33 -20.96 25.22
C ASN A 9 13.02 -19.58 25.77
N ARG A 10 14.07 -18.76 25.93
CA ARG A 10 13.93 -17.38 26.35
C ARG A 10 13.25 -16.59 25.23
N ILE A 11 12.01 -16.15 25.46
CA ILE A 11 11.32 -15.16 24.62
C ILE A 11 11.90 -13.80 25.00
N SER A 12 12.79 -13.28 24.15
CA SER A 12 13.26 -11.90 24.27
C SER A 12 12.20 -10.95 23.75
N TYR A 13 11.65 -10.11 24.63
CA TYR A 13 10.81 -8.96 24.27
C TYR A 13 11.64 -7.72 23.96
N ASP A 14 12.97 -7.85 23.98
CA ASP A 14 13.85 -6.75 23.64
C ASP A 14 13.88 -6.60 22.11
N SER A 15 12.91 -5.84 21.62
CA SER A 15 12.86 -5.40 20.23
C SER A 15 13.64 -4.10 20.03
N GLY A 16 14.49 -3.68 20.97
CA GLY A 16 15.21 -2.41 20.90
C GLY A 16 16.06 -2.28 19.64
N ASP A 17 16.82 -3.33 19.30
CA ASP A 17 17.65 -3.35 18.10
C ASP A 17 16.80 -3.37 16.82
N LEU A 18 15.74 -4.20 16.77
CA LEU A 18 14.80 -4.25 15.64
C LEU A 18 14.11 -2.89 15.42
N ILE A 19 13.69 -2.22 16.49
CA ILE A 19 13.07 -0.88 16.42
C ILE A 19 14.10 0.14 15.92
N ARG A 20 15.37 0.01 16.31
CA ARG A 20 16.45 0.91 15.87
C ARG A 20 16.70 0.76 14.37
N GLU A 21 16.77 -0.47 13.88
CA GLU A 21 16.95 -0.79 12.45
C GLU A 21 15.78 -0.26 11.62
N LEU A 22 14.53 -0.56 12.00
CA LEU A 22 13.35 -0.07 11.28
C LEU A 22 13.26 1.46 11.22
N LYS A 23 13.71 2.16 12.26
CA LYS A 23 13.77 3.63 12.24
C LYS A 23 14.83 4.14 11.27
N ALA A 24 16.01 3.53 11.26
CA ALA A 24 17.06 3.86 10.31
C ALA A 24 16.60 3.61 8.87
N ASP A 25 15.92 2.49 8.61
CA ASP A 25 15.35 2.19 7.29
C ASP A 25 14.34 3.26 6.87
N ILE A 26 13.41 3.65 7.75
CA ILE A 26 12.44 4.72 7.47
C ILE A 26 13.14 6.06 7.18
N GLU A 27 14.21 6.39 7.91
CA GLU A 27 15.01 7.59 7.64
C GLU A 27 15.78 7.50 6.31
N GLU A 28 16.25 6.31 5.93
CA GLU A 28 16.96 6.04 4.67
C GLU A 28 16.03 6.13 3.45
N PHE A 29 14.77 5.67 3.57
CA PHE A 29 13.75 5.82 2.52
C PHE A 29 13.51 7.28 2.10
N GLY A 30 13.94 8.25 2.91
CA GLY A 30 13.91 9.68 2.57
C GLY A 30 12.49 10.26 2.46
N ASN A 31 12.35 11.40 1.79
CA ASN A 31 11.07 12.05 1.53
C ASN A 31 10.55 11.68 0.13
N PHE A 32 9.67 10.70 0.04
CA PHE A 32 8.97 10.36 -1.20
C PHE A 32 7.49 10.74 -1.13
N LYS A 33 6.88 10.92 -2.30
CA LYS A 33 5.42 11.09 -2.42
C LYS A 33 4.82 9.78 -2.89
N ALA A 34 3.79 9.33 -2.19
CA ALA A 34 2.99 8.18 -2.59
C ALA A 34 1.50 8.56 -2.51
N LYS A 35 0.69 7.96 -3.37
CA LYS A 35 -0.76 7.97 -3.20
C LYS A 35 -1.10 6.90 -2.17
N ALA A 36 -2.00 7.20 -1.23
CA ALA A 36 -2.37 6.25 -0.20
C ALA A 36 -3.89 6.13 -0.10
N TYR A 37 -4.37 4.89 -0.03
CA TYR A 37 -5.75 4.60 0.31
C TYR A 37 -5.90 4.64 1.82
N TYR A 38 -6.98 5.27 2.28
CA TYR A 38 -7.26 5.33 3.70
C TYR A 38 -8.76 5.21 3.97
N LYS A 39 -9.08 4.67 5.15
CA LYS A 39 -10.41 4.72 5.75
C LYS A 39 -10.39 5.63 6.98
N ARG A 40 -11.55 6.19 7.32
CA ARG A 40 -11.73 6.90 8.60
C ARG A 40 -12.48 6.02 9.57
N GLU A 41 -11.88 5.79 10.74
CA GLU A 41 -12.50 5.09 11.86
C GLU A 41 -12.19 5.84 13.15
N ASN A 42 -13.21 6.05 13.99
CA ASN A 42 -13.07 6.72 15.29
C ASN A 42 -12.32 8.06 15.25
N GLY A 43 -12.50 8.84 14.17
CA GLY A 43 -11.83 10.13 13.97
C GLY A 43 -10.37 10.03 13.48
N ALA A 44 -9.79 8.84 13.40
CA ALA A 44 -8.46 8.60 12.85
C ALA A 44 -8.52 8.24 11.36
N LYS A 45 -7.48 8.64 10.60
CA LYS A 45 -7.23 8.13 9.25
C LYS A 45 -6.34 6.90 9.37
N LEU A 46 -6.83 5.76 8.90
CA LEU A 46 -6.07 4.52 8.82
C LEU A 46 -5.69 4.30 7.36
N TYR A 47 -4.41 4.42 7.07
CA TYR A 47 -3.86 4.14 5.73
C TYR A 47 -3.73 2.63 5.56
N THR A 48 -4.32 2.11 4.49
CA THR A 48 -4.45 0.67 4.26
C THR A 48 -3.64 0.17 3.08
N ASP A 49 -3.27 1.05 2.17
CA ASP A 49 -2.51 0.71 0.97
C ASP A 49 -1.78 1.94 0.40
N TYR A 50 -0.68 1.73 -0.31
CA TYR A 50 0.18 2.78 -0.86
C TYR A 50 0.56 2.44 -2.31
N GLN A 51 0.53 3.44 -3.18
CA GLN A 51 0.94 3.36 -4.58
C GLN A 51 2.10 4.34 -4.78
N PHE A 52 3.26 3.80 -5.13
CA PHE A 52 4.51 4.56 -5.29
C PHE A 52 4.64 5.02 -6.75
N GLU A 53 5.28 6.17 -7.00
CA GLU A 53 5.43 6.69 -8.37
C GLU A 53 6.33 5.81 -9.27
N GLU A 54 7.17 4.95 -8.67
CA GLU A 54 7.94 3.93 -9.40
C GLU A 54 7.10 2.73 -9.86
N ASP A 55 5.85 2.60 -9.38
CA ASP A 55 4.84 1.76 -10.03
C ASP A 55 4.31 2.49 -11.28
N ASP A 56 5.20 2.74 -12.24
CA ASP A 56 4.79 3.15 -13.58
C ASP A 56 4.18 1.89 -14.22
N PRO A 57 2.86 1.81 -14.46
CA PRO A 57 2.37 0.76 -15.31
C PRO A 57 2.98 1.03 -16.70
N GLU A 58 4.01 0.28 -17.09
CA GLU A 58 4.56 0.33 -18.44
C GLU A 58 3.40 0.20 -19.45
N GLY A 59 3.03 1.34 -20.06
CA GLY A 59 1.89 1.39 -20.96
C GLY A 59 1.67 2.78 -21.53
N ASN A 60 1.83 2.91 -22.85
CA ASN A 60 1.26 4.04 -23.58
C ASN A 60 -0.27 3.91 -23.55
N TYR A 61 -0.93 4.77 -22.79
CA TYR A 61 -2.38 4.88 -22.80
C TYR A 61 -2.79 6.00 -23.75
N ASP A 62 -3.53 5.65 -24.81
CA ASP A 62 -4.26 6.63 -25.58
C ASP A 62 -5.38 7.20 -24.71
N LEU A 63 -5.39 8.52 -24.53
CA LEU A 63 -6.52 9.22 -23.91
C LEU A 63 -7.72 9.10 -24.86
N VAL A 64 -8.60 8.14 -24.60
CA VAL A 64 -9.82 7.95 -25.38
C VAL A 64 -10.94 8.81 -24.78
N ASP A 65 -11.60 9.59 -25.64
CA ASP A 65 -12.76 10.39 -25.27
C ASP A 65 -13.83 9.49 -24.59
N ALA A 66 -14.39 9.95 -23.47
CA ALA A 66 -15.48 9.29 -22.78
C ALA A 66 -16.67 8.99 -23.72
N ALA A 67 -16.92 9.86 -24.71
CA ALA A 67 -17.94 9.63 -25.72
C ALA A 67 -17.63 8.41 -26.63
N PHE A 68 -16.35 8.15 -26.91
CA PHE A 68 -15.92 6.96 -27.66
C PHE A 68 -16.14 5.69 -26.85
N LEU A 69 -15.79 5.69 -25.56
CA LEU A 69 -15.96 4.54 -24.67
C LEU A 69 -17.43 4.16 -24.49
N LEU A 70 -18.32 5.15 -24.33
CA LEU A 70 -19.77 4.90 -24.25
C LEU A 70 -20.34 4.25 -25.52
N LYS A 71 -19.89 4.70 -26.69
CA LYS A 71 -20.33 4.13 -27.97
C LYS A 71 -19.88 2.68 -28.12
N TYR A 72 -18.71 2.34 -27.62
CA TYR A 72 -18.17 0.98 -27.71
C TYR A 72 -18.88 0.01 -26.75
N LEU A 73 -19.13 0.43 -25.51
CA LEU A 73 -19.88 -0.35 -24.52
C LEU A 73 -21.32 -0.64 -24.97
N ASN A 74 -21.99 0.34 -25.59
CA ASN A 74 -23.35 0.14 -26.08
C ASN A 74 -23.42 -0.81 -27.28
N LYS A 75 -22.36 -0.91 -28.10
CA LYS A 75 -22.28 -1.88 -29.20
C LYS A 75 -22.06 -3.32 -28.73
N GLN A 76 -21.46 -3.53 -27.56
CA GLN A 76 -21.25 -4.88 -27.00
C GLN A 76 -22.52 -5.44 -26.33
N ASN A 77 -23.47 -4.58 -25.98
CA ASN A 77 -24.72 -4.95 -25.31
C ASN A 77 -25.92 -5.00 -26.25
N ASP A 78 -25.71 -5.00 -27.57
CA ASP A 78 -26.75 -5.24 -28.57
C ASP A 78 -26.75 -6.74 -28.90
N PRO A 79 -27.62 -7.56 -28.29
CA PRO A 79 -27.77 -8.95 -28.69
C PRO A 79 -28.33 -8.97 -30.10
N MET A 80 -27.63 -9.65 -31.00
CA MET A 80 -28.19 -10.03 -32.30
C MET A 80 -29.42 -10.91 -32.11
#